data_AF-A0A7S2MRG1-F1
#
_entry.id   AF-A0A7S2MRG1-F1
#
_cell.length_a   1.000
_cell.length_b   1.000
_cell.length_c   1.000
_cell.angle_alpha   90.00
_cell.angle_beta   90.00
_cell.angle_gamma   90.00
#
_symmetry.space_group_name_H-M   'P 1'
#
loop_
_entity.id
_entity.type
_entity.pdbx_description
1 polymer ?
#
loop_
_entity_poly.entity_id
_entity_poly.type
_entity_poly.pdbx_seq_one_letter_code
_entity_poly.pdbx_strand_id
1 'polypeptide(L)'
;MSQRYATALLAVFILTAVTFVNAFSSASMSVTGDVNMAKHTLYDMPVSNNGASCRLILYKKQIPTSEVEIVSPSTMGGLKDPKFLAKNPQGLMPLLTVNPTGFNIPESDTICRYLMSEYSSVGPSFQPDNVKSNLIARLHDFYLTTSQGSMYKAESKLPIGRFWTRKDGIAEFRKQMQIIDDVIGEDRGGLYLCGPEVSLADARLFPTMVFAKMMLPKFGVDEKDPLPPNIGKWYDEVKMSDPDFAKVHDEVLGALKGWDEGGRWDTIFLAGMRDEDPPTIFDKIVAGEIPADVVREDDKILAFKDINPAAPAHVLVIPKDRYGLSNLRKASGEHVEILGRLLVAAGQIAKDESLGFGDGARIVINDGPDGGQEVPHLHVHVLGGRKMTWPPG
;
A
#
# COMPACT_ATOMS: atom_id res chain seq x y z
N MET A 1 50.57 -45.32 21.37
CA MET A 1 49.60 -45.94 20.44
C MET A 1 48.60 -44.88 19.91
N SER A 2 49.07 -43.71 19.45
CA SER A 2 48.17 -42.59 19.06
C SER A 2 48.63 -41.74 17.87
N GLN A 3 49.70 -42.12 17.16
CA GLN A 3 50.24 -41.32 16.05
C GLN A 3 50.35 -42.06 14.71
N ARG A 4 50.05 -43.37 14.68
CA ARG A 4 50.03 -44.19 13.45
C ARG A 4 48.63 -44.41 12.84
N TYR A 5 47.56 -44.01 13.53
CA TYR A 5 46.18 -44.12 13.04
C TYR A 5 45.67 -42.85 12.33
N ALA A 6 46.25 -41.68 12.61
CA ALA A 6 45.85 -40.42 11.98
C ALA A 6 46.32 -40.31 10.51
N THR A 7 47.46 -40.91 10.16
CA THR A 7 48.04 -40.82 8.82
C THR A 7 47.38 -41.76 7.81
N ALA A 8 46.77 -42.86 8.27
CA ALA A 8 46.06 -43.81 7.40
C ALA A 8 44.66 -43.32 6.99
N LEU A 9 43.96 -42.58 7.86
CA LEU A 9 42.64 -42.02 7.57
C LEU A 9 42.69 -40.81 6.60
N LEU A 10 43.78 -40.03 6.63
CA LEU A 10 43.97 -38.90 5.72
C LEU A 10 44.31 -39.36 4.28
N ALA A 11 45.02 -40.48 4.13
CA ALA A 11 45.36 -41.03 2.82
C ALA A 11 44.16 -41.66 2.08
N VAL A 12 43.22 -42.26 2.83
CA VAL A 12 42.00 -42.85 2.24
C VAL A 12 41.03 -41.76 1.75
N PHE A 13 40.90 -40.63 2.49
CA PHE A 13 40.04 -39.51 2.08
C PHE A 13 40.55 -38.78 0.82
N ILE A 14 41.87 -38.64 0.68
CA ILE A 14 42.47 -37.96 -0.48
C ILE A 14 42.39 -38.84 -1.74
N LEU A 15 42.50 -40.18 -1.62
CA LEU A 15 42.38 -41.07 -2.78
C LEU A 15 40.95 -41.14 -3.35
N THR A 16 39.91 -41.08 -2.51
CA THR A 16 38.51 -41.01 -2.96
C THR A 16 38.11 -39.67 -3.56
N ALA A 17 38.72 -38.56 -3.13
CA ALA A 17 38.45 -37.24 -3.71
C ALA A 17 39.07 -37.07 -5.11
N VAL A 18 40.27 -37.63 -5.35
CA VAL A 18 40.96 -37.53 -6.64
C VAL A 18 40.33 -38.43 -7.71
N THR A 19 39.71 -39.56 -7.33
CA THR A 19 38.93 -40.38 -8.28
C THR A 19 37.58 -39.75 -8.65
N PHE A 20 36.97 -38.98 -7.74
CA PHE A 20 35.72 -38.25 -8.03
C PHE A 20 35.92 -37.04 -8.93
N VAL A 21 37.06 -36.33 -8.80
CA VAL A 21 37.37 -35.15 -9.63
C VAL A 21 37.80 -35.55 -11.06
N ASN A 22 38.45 -36.70 -11.24
CA ASN A 22 38.87 -37.16 -12.57
C ASN A 22 37.78 -37.88 -13.38
N ALA A 23 36.64 -38.25 -12.77
CA ALA A 23 35.52 -38.86 -13.50
C ALA A 23 34.61 -37.84 -14.23
N PHE A 24 34.80 -36.54 -14.00
CA PHE A 24 34.03 -35.47 -14.65
C PHE A 24 34.77 -34.77 -15.81
N SER A 25 35.97 -35.24 -16.18
CA SER A 25 36.78 -34.66 -17.25
C SER A 25 36.99 -35.62 -18.42
N SER A 26 35.92 -36.16 -19.01
CA SER A 26 35.92 -36.69 -20.39
C SER A 26 34.55 -37.25 -20.82
N ALA A 27 33.48 -36.48 -20.66
CA ALA A 27 32.21 -36.76 -21.34
C ALA A 27 31.75 -35.51 -22.08
N SER A 28 32.42 -35.19 -23.17
CA SER A 28 31.83 -34.36 -24.22
C SER A 28 30.74 -35.16 -24.92
N MET A 29 29.58 -35.32 -24.27
CA MET A 29 28.37 -35.63 -24.99
C MET A 29 27.86 -34.32 -25.58
N SER A 30 28.10 -34.12 -26.87
CA SER A 30 27.37 -33.16 -27.67
C SER A 30 25.90 -33.60 -27.73
N VAL A 31 25.11 -33.21 -26.73
CA VAL A 31 23.66 -33.23 -26.84
C VAL A 31 23.29 -31.96 -27.61
N THR A 32 23.47 -31.99 -28.93
CA THR A 32 22.76 -31.11 -29.84
C THR A 32 21.34 -31.65 -29.99
N GLY A 33 20.59 -31.59 -28.91
CA GLY A 33 19.14 -31.62 -28.95
C GLY A 33 18.72 -30.28 -28.39
N ASP A 34 17.96 -29.50 -29.15
CA ASP A 34 17.19 -28.39 -28.61
C ASP A 34 16.27 -28.99 -27.53
N VAL A 35 16.75 -29.03 -26.29
CA VAL A 35 15.90 -29.22 -25.12
C VAL A 35 15.09 -27.94 -25.11
N ASN A 36 13.90 -27.99 -25.68
CA ASN A 36 12.94 -26.91 -25.67
C ASN A 36 12.59 -26.68 -24.19
N MET A 37 13.39 -25.82 -23.53
CA MET A 37 13.21 -25.45 -22.14
C MET A 37 11.76 -25.02 -21.98
N ALA A 38 11.04 -25.69 -21.10
CA ALA A 38 9.62 -25.42 -20.94
C ALA A 38 9.46 -23.95 -20.52
N LYS A 39 8.83 -23.20 -21.42
CA LYS A 39 8.55 -21.76 -21.31
C LYS A 39 7.91 -21.42 -19.97
N HIS A 40 8.45 -20.45 -19.24
CA HIS A 40 7.83 -19.92 -18.03
C HIS A 40 6.64 -19.02 -18.37
N THR A 41 5.66 -18.94 -17.47
CA THR A 41 4.45 -18.14 -17.69
C THR A 41 4.29 -17.08 -16.59
N LEU A 42 4.40 -15.81 -16.95
CA LEU A 42 4.06 -14.67 -16.11
C LEU A 42 2.59 -14.28 -16.31
N TYR A 43 1.76 -14.59 -15.34
CA TYR A 43 0.37 -14.14 -15.30
C TYR A 43 0.29 -12.70 -14.81
N ASP A 44 -0.10 -11.79 -15.70
CA ASP A 44 -0.11 -10.36 -15.43
C ASP A 44 -1.09 -9.59 -16.35
N MET A 45 -1.37 -8.33 -16.01
CA MET A 45 -2.17 -7.41 -16.81
C MET A 45 -1.49 -6.04 -16.94
N PRO A 46 -1.69 -5.29 -18.05
CA PRO A 46 -1.08 -3.98 -18.25
C PRO A 46 -1.18 -3.01 -17.05
N VAL A 47 -2.34 -2.95 -16.38
CA VAL A 47 -2.60 -2.07 -15.21
C VAL A 47 -1.91 -2.49 -13.90
N SER A 48 -1.34 -3.69 -13.85
CA SER A 48 -0.72 -4.23 -12.64
C SER A 48 0.58 -3.49 -12.34
N ASN A 49 0.59 -2.72 -11.26
CA ASN A 49 1.78 -1.99 -10.81
C ASN A 49 2.97 -2.92 -10.52
N ASN A 50 2.71 -3.98 -9.75
CA ASN A 50 3.70 -4.99 -9.38
C ASN A 50 4.14 -5.84 -10.57
N GLY A 51 3.22 -6.08 -11.51
CA GLY A 51 3.50 -6.78 -12.75
C GLY A 51 4.36 -5.97 -13.71
N ALA A 52 4.09 -4.68 -13.83
CA ALA A 52 4.89 -3.75 -14.61
C ALA A 52 6.36 -3.72 -14.16
N SER A 53 6.66 -3.87 -12.87
CA SER A 53 8.05 -4.06 -12.41
C SER A 53 8.71 -5.31 -13.00
N CYS A 54 7.96 -6.42 -13.10
CA CYS A 54 8.45 -7.66 -13.71
C CYS A 54 8.62 -7.49 -15.23
N ARG A 55 7.66 -6.85 -15.90
CA ARG A 55 7.71 -6.58 -17.35
C ARG A 55 8.90 -5.69 -17.70
N LEU A 56 9.19 -4.66 -16.90
CA LEU A 56 10.36 -3.81 -17.12
C LEU A 56 11.68 -4.60 -17.08
N ILE A 57 11.81 -5.54 -16.14
CA ILE A 57 12.99 -6.44 -16.09
C ILE A 57 13.05 -7.33 -17.32
N LEU A 58 11.92 -7.95 -17.72
CA LEU A 58 11.87 -8.77 -18.94
C LEU A 58 12.33 -7.98 -20.17
N TYR A 59 11.85 -6.74 -20.33
CA TYR A 59 12.19 -5.89 -21.48
C TYR A 59 13.65 -5.43 -21.45
N LYS A 60 14.12 -4.87 -20.32
CA LYS A 60 15.51 -4.40 -20.19
C LYS A 60 16.53 -5.52 -20.35
N LYS A 61 16.21 -6.73 -19.86
CA LYS A 61 17.08 -7.92 -20.02
C LYS A 61 16.94 -8.59 -21.38
N GLN A 62 15.99 -8.14 -22.20
CA GLN A 62 15.66 -8.70 -23.51
C GLN A 62 15.35 -10.20 -23.43
N ILE A 63 14.69 -10.62 -22.35
CA ILE A 63 14.28 -12.02 -22.17
C ILE A 63 13.22 -12.33 -23.22
N PRO A 64 13.46 -13.29 -24.13
CA PRO A 64 12.58 -13.51 -25.25
C PRO A 64 11.26 -14.12 -24.79
N THR A 65 10.19 -13.82 -25.53
CA THR A 65 8.86 -14.38 -25.23
C THR A 65 8.78 -15.89 -25.40
N SER A 66 9.79 -16.53 -26.03
CA SER A 66 9.95 -17.98 -26.08
C SER A 66 10.37 -18.59 -24.75
N GLU A 67 10.99 -17.81 -23.87
CA GLU A 67 11.45 -18.26 -22.55
C GLU A 67 10.49 -17.85 -21.43
N VAL A 68 9.98 -16.62 -21.47
CA VAL A 68 8.94 -16.13 -20.54
C VAL A 68 7.81 -15.48 -21.32
N GLU A 69 6.63 -16.10 -21.32
CA GLU A 69 5.42 -15.43 -21.83
C GLU A 69 4.71 -14.63 -20.76
N ILE A 70 4.05 -13.56 -21.20
CA ILE A 70 3.11 -12.80 -20.40
C ILE A 70 1.70 -13.18 -20.82
N VAL A 71 0.89 -13.65 -19.88
CA VAL A 71 -0.46 -14.16 -20.14
C VAL A 71 -1.46 -13.49 -19.21
N SER A 72 -2.62 -13.11 -19.75
CA SER A 72 -3.72 -12.59 -18.93
C SER A 72 -4.29 -13.68 -18.02
N PRO A 73 -4.50 -13.42 -16.71
CA PRO A 73 -5.25 -14.34 -15.83
C PRO A 73 -6.63 -14.72 -16.37
N SER A 74 -7.24 -13.90 -17.24
CA SER A 74 -8.52 -14.20 -17.90
C SER A 74 -8.48 -15.47 -18.74
N THR A 75 -7.30 -15.89 -19.22
CA THR A 75 -7.10 -17.18 -19.90
C THR A 75 -7.39 -18.39 -18.98
N MET A 76 -7.36 -18.17 -17.66
CA MET A 76 -7.72 -19.15 -16.64
C MET A 76 -9.04 -18.82 -15.95
N GLY A 77 -9.91 -18.00 -16.56
CA GLY A 77 -11.20 -17.57 -15.97
C GLY A 77 -11.10 -16.36 -15.03
N GLY A 78 -9.90 -15.79 -14.85
CA GLY A 78 -9.66 -14.61 -14.03
C GLY A 78 -9.16 -14.93 -12.61
N LEU A 79 -8.87 -13.87 -11.86
CA LEU A 79 -8.16 -13.95 -10.56
C LEU A 79 -8.92 -14.72 -9.46
N LYS A 80 -10.25 -14.85 -9.60
CA LYS A 80 -11.11 -15.55 -8.63
C LYS A 80 -11.50 -16.96 -9.08
N ASP A 81 -11.09 -17.37 -10.28
CA ASP A 81 -11.42 -18.69 -10.79
C ASP A 81 -10.67 -19.75 -9.97
N PRO A 82 -11.30 -20.89 -9.63
CA PRO A 82 -10.64 -21.97 -8.91
C PRO A 82 -9.32 -22.43 -9.53
N LYS A 83 -9.17 -22.37 -10.85
CA LYS A 83 -7.92 -22.74 -11.56
C LYS A 83 -6.79 -21.76 -11.26
N PHE A 84 -7.07 -20.47 -11.23
CA PHE A 84 -6.09 -19.45 -10.86
C PHE A 84 -5.76 -19.52 -9.36
N LEU A 85 -6.78 -19.65 -8.51
CA LEU A 85 -6.63 -19.73 -7.06
C LEU A 85 -5.83 -20.96 -6.62
N ALA A 86 -5.90 -22.07 -7.37
CA ALA A 86 -5.05 -23.24 -7.12
C ALA A 86 -3.55 -22.95 -7.34
N LYS A 87 -3.20 -21.96 -8.17
CA LYS A 87 -1.81 -21.51 -8.39
C LYS A 87 -1.41 -20.37 -7.46
N ASN A 88 -2.33 -19.44 -7.20
CA ASN A 88 -2.14 -18.32 -6.28
C ASN A 88 -3.39 -18.14 -5.40
N PRO A 89 -3.41 -18.71 -4.18
CA PRO A 89 -4.55 -18.63 -3.27
C PRO A 89 -4.95 -17.20 -2.88
N GLN A 90 -4.03 -16.24 -2.96
CA GLN A 90 -4.30 -14.83 -2.71
C GLN A 90 -5.13 -14.19 -3.82
N GLY A 91 -5.19 -14.80 -5.02
CA GLY A 91 -5.96 -14.27 -6.15
C GLY A 91 -5.42 -12.92 -6.65
N LEU A 92 -4.10 -12.73 -6.59
CA LEU A 92 -3.41 -11.50 -6.98
C LEU A 92 -2.47 -11.72 -8.16
N MET A 93 -2.03 -10.61 -8.75
CA MET A 93 -1.01 -10.58 -9.80
C MET A 93 0.13 -9.65 -9.37
N PRO A 94 1.36 -9.85 -9.87
CA PRO A 94 1.76 -10.89 -10.83
C PRO A 94 1.90 -12.29 -10.19
N LEU A 95 1.92 -13.32 -11.04
CA LEU A 95 2.27 -14.69 -10.67
C LEU A 95 3.20 -15.28 -11.75
N LEU A 96 4.37 -15.79 -11.38
CA LEU A 96 5.24 -16.54 -12.31
C LEU A 96 5.11 -18.04 -12.06
N THR A 97 4.73 -18.83 -13.07
CA THR A 97 4.91 -20.28 -13.07
C THR A 97 6.26 -20.62 -13.70
N VAL A 98 7.16 -21.18 -12.90
CA VAL A 98 8.49 -21.64 -13.31
C VAL A 98 8.41 -23.07 -13.84
N ASN A 99 8.82 -23.26 -15.08
CA ASN A 99 8.80 -24.55 -15.75
C ASN A 99 10.22 -25.13 -15.89
N PRO A 100 10.39 -26.46 -15.92
CA PRO A 100 9.35 -27.50 -15.93
C PRO A 100 8.78 -27.85 -14.54
N THR A 101 9.28 -27.22 -13.46
CA THR A 101 8.87 -27.58 -12.08
C THR A 101 7.38 -27.36 -11.79
N GLY A 102 6.73 -26.44 -12.51
CA GLY A 102 5.38 -25.97 -12.24
C GLY A 102 5.27 -25.12 -10.97
N PHE A 103 6.39 -24.73 -10.35
CA PHE A 103 6.41 -23.95 -9.13
C PHE A 103 5.85 -22.54 -9.37
N ASN A 104 5.00 -22.08 -8.46
CA ASN A 104 4.29 -20.80 -8.58
C ASN A 104 4.89 -19.78 -7.62
N ILE A 105 5.34 -18.65 -8.15
CA ILE A 105 5.88 -17.51 -7.40
C ILE A 105 4.85 -16.36 -7.46
N PRO A 106 4.00 -16.18 -6.43
CA PRO A 106 2.94 -15.17 -6.43
C PRO A 106 3.38 -13.79 -5.90
N GLU A 107 4.68 -13.54 -5.78
CA GLU A 107 5.25 -12.33 -5.16
C GLU A 107 6.20 -11.60 -6.10
N SER A 108 5.86 -10.36 -6.46
CA SER A 108 6.61 -9.59 -7.47
C SER A 108 8.08 -9.38 -7.12
N ASP A 109 8.44 -9.27 -5.84
CA ASP A 109 9.85 -9.19 -5.45
C ASP A 109 10.64 -10.46 -5.69
N THR A 110 10.03 -11.59 -5.38
CA THR A 110 10.65 -12.88 -5.66
C THR A 110 10.71 -13.13 -7.16
N ILE A 111 9.68 -12.75 -7.93
CA ILE A 111 9.68 -12.84 -9.40
C ILE A 111 10.80 -11.99 -10.00
N CYS A 112 10.92 -10.71 -9.62
CA CYS A 112 11.97 -9.83 -10.12
C CYS A 112 13.36 -10.41 -9.84
N ARG A 113 13.62 -10.86 -8.60
CA ARG A 113 14.91 -11.44 -8.22
C ARG A 113 15.20 -12.76 -8.92
N TYR A 114 14.18 -13.60 -9.11
CA TYR A 114 14.29 -14.81 -9.92
C TYR A 114 14.72 -14.47 -11.35
N LEU A 115 14.03 -13.53 -12.01
CA LEU A 115 14.38 -13.11 -13.37
C LEU A 115 15.79 -12.50 -13.46
N MET A 116 16.20 -11.74 -12.44
CA MET A 116 17.55 -11.16 -12.38
C MET A 116 18.63 -12.24 -12.24
N SER A 117 18.39 -13.27 -11.42
CA SER A 117 19.33 -14.37 -11.15
C SER A 117 19.37 -15.39 -12.28
N GLU A 118 18.21 -15.85 -12.74
CA GLU A 118 18.09 -16.89 -13.78
C GLU A 118 18.67 -16.39 -15.11
N TYR A 119 18.42 -15.11 -15.43
CA TYR A 119 18.87 -14.48 -16.66
C TYR A 119 20.08 -13.56 -16.42
N SER A 120 20.97 -13.92 -15.51
CA SER A 120 22.13 -13.08 -15.14
C SER A 120 23.10 -12.83 -16.31
N SER A 121 23.06 -13.67 -17.35
CA SER A 121 23.93 -13.58 -18.53
C SER A 121 23.46 -12.60 -19.61
N VAL A 122 22.24 -12.05 -19.51
CA VAL A 122 21.64 -11.17 -20.53
C VAL A 122 21.16 -9.85 -19.97
N GLY A 123 21.48 -8.75 -20.67
CA GLY A 123 21.12 -7.38 -20.28
C GLY A 123 21.63 -6.97 -18.89
N PRO A 124 21.04 -5.93 -18.26
CA PRO A 124 21.57 -5.36 -17.02
C PRO A 124 21.30 -6.25 -15.80
N SER A 125 22.13 -6.07 -14.76
CA SER A 125 22.03 -6.83 -13.50
C SER A 125 20.86 -6.41 -12.62
N PHE A 126 20.42 -5.14 -12.71
CA PHE A 126 19.52 -4.48 -11.76
C PHE A 126 20.09 -4.34 -10.33
N GLN A 127 21.39 -4.58 -10.14
CA GLN A 127 22.10 -4.55 -8.87
C GLN A 127 23.39 -3.71 -8.98
N PRO A 128 23.28 -2.38 -9.15
CA PRO A 128 24.46 -1.53 -9.12
C PRO A 128 25.10 -1.55 -7.72
N ASP A 129 26.40 -1.25 -7.66
CA ASP A 129 27.12 -1.06 -6.39
C ASP A 129 26.76 0.28 -5.73
N ASN A 130 25.49 0.38 -5.33
CA ASN A 130 24.94 1.56 -4.67
C ASN A 130 23.88 1.14 -3.65
N VAL A 131 24.18 1.39 -2.36
CA VAL A 131 23.32 1.02 -1.23
C VAL A 131 21.91 1.62 -1.34
N LYS A 132 21.74 2.77 -2.01
CA LYS A 132 20.43 3.42 -2.21
C LYS A 132 19.47 2.54 -3.01
N SER A 133 19.97 1.68 -3.90
CA SER A 133 19.10 0.87 -4.76
C SER A 133 18.21 -0.08 -3.95
N ASN A 134 18.81 -0.86 -3.05
CA ASN A 134 18.05 -1.74 -2.18
C ASN A 134 17.18 -0.94 -1.19
N LEU A 135 17.68 0.19 -0.67
CA LEU A 135 16.91 1.02 0.26
C LEU A 135 15.62 1.55 -0.40
N ILE A 136 15.70 2.15 -1.58
CA ILE A 136 14.54 2.72 -2.28
C ILE A 136 13.54 1.61 -2.64
N ALA A 137 14.00 0.46 -3.15
CA ALA A 137 13.12 -0.66 -3.44
C ALA A 137 12.36 -1.14 -2.18
N ARG A 138 13.04 -1.18 -1.03
CA ARG A 138 12.43 -1.56 0.25
C ARG A 138 11.48 -0.51 0.80
N LEU A 139 11.81 0.78 0.68
CA LEU A 139 10.93 1.88 1.06
C LEU A 139 9.64 1.85 0.24
N HIS A 140 9.76 1.61 -1.07
CA HIS A 140 8.65 1.40 -1.96
C HIS A 140 7.74 0.25 -1.48
N ASP A 141 8.31 -0.95 -1.29
CA ASP A 141 7.55 -2.16 -1.00
C ASP A 141 6.87 -2.11 0.38
N PHE A 142 7.50 -1.52 1.39
CA PHE A 142 7.02 -1.59 2.78
C PHE A 142 6.22 -0.37 3.23
N TYR A 143 6.44 0.79 2.63
CA TYR A 143 5.86 2.03 3.14
C TYR A 143 5.05 2.77 2.07
N LEU A 144 5.50 2.78 0.82
CA LEU A 144 4.77 3.47 -0.24
C LEU A 144 3.56 2.67 -0.72
N THR A 145 3.74 1.38 -1.03
CA THR A 145 2.64 0.57 -1.59
C THR A 145 1.51 0.29 -0.58
N THR A 146 1.80 0.37 0.72
CA THR A 146 0.82 0.16 1.80
C THR A 146 -0.25 1.25 1.82
N SER A 147 0.07 2.47 1.38
CA SER A 147 -0.86 3.60 1.33
C SER A 147 -1.43 3.83 -0.08
N GLN A 148 -0.83 3.27 -1.13
CA GLN A 148 -1.27 3.40 -2.53
C GLN A 148 -2.73 2.98 -2.76
N GLY A 149 -3.21 1.99 -2.00
CA GLY A 149 -4.60 1.52 -2.04
C GLY A 149 -5.64 2.63 -1.85
N SER A 150 -5.28 3.70 -1.15
CA SER A 150 -6.10 4.89 -0.90
C SER A 150 -6.50 5.63 -2.18
N MET A 151 -5.85 5.35 -3.31
CA MET A 151 -6.17 5.98 -4.60
C MET A 151 -7.12 5.16 -5.48
N TYR A 152 -7.36 3.87 -5.21
CA TYR A 152 -8.14 3.02 -6.14
C TYR A 152 -8.94 1.89 -5.53
N LYS A 153 -8.77 1.59 -4.24
CA LYS A 153 -9.59 0.60 -3.56
C LYS A 153 -10.84 1.28 -3.00
N ALA A 154 -11.97 0.59 -3.12
CA ALA A 154 -13.18 0.94 -2.38
C ALA A 154 -12.89 0.87 -0.88
N GLU A 155 -13.64 1.64 -0.09
CA GLU A 155 -13.53 1.78 1.36
C GLU A 155 -13.43 0.42 2.09
N SER A 156 -14.33 -0.53 1.78
CA SER A 156 -14.34 -1.88 2.36
C SER A 156 -13.10 -2.74 2.06
N LYS A 157 -12.18 -2.23 1.23
CA LYS A 157 -10.95 -2.90 0.80
C LYS A 157 -9.71 -2.05 1.00
N LEU A 158 -9.81 -0.92 1.72
CA LEU A 158 -8.61 -0.18 2.11
C LEU A 158 -7.66 -1.12 2.86
N PRO A 159 -6.35 -1.03 2.59
CA PRO A 159 -5.38 -2.02 3.07
C PRO A 159 -5.40 -2.13 4.59
N ILE A 160 -4.98 -3.31 5.06
CA ILE A 160 -4.78 -3.63 6.47
C ILE A 160 -3.77 -2.62 7.05
N GLY A 161 -4.25 -1.61 7.78
CA GLY A 161 -3.40 -0.64 8.49
C GLY A 161 -3.88 0.81 8.44
N ARG A 162 -4.61 1.22 9.50
CA ARG A 162 -4.58 2.53 10.19
C ARG A 162 -4.52 3.83 9.35
N PHE A 163 -5.19 3.91 8.21
CA PHE A 163 -5.49 5.23 7.63
C PHE A 163 -6.92 5.59 7.96
N TRP A 164 -7.06 6.56 8.86
CA TRP A 164 -8.32 7.05 9.39
C TRP A 164 -9.30 7.49 8.28
N THR A 165 -8.80 8.27 7.32
CA THR A 165 -9.54 8.67 6.12
C THR A 165 -8.72 8.40 4.88
N ARG A 166 -9.37 8.41 3.71
CA ARG A 166 -8.68 8.40 2.42
C ARG A 166 -7.70 9.57 2.29
N LYS A 167 -8.06 10.75 2.80
CA LYS A 167 -7.21 11.94 2.87
C LYS A 167 -5.93 11.66 3.65
N ASP A 168 -6.04 11.03 4.82
CA ASP A 168 -4.87 10.63 5.64
C ASP A 168 -4.00 9.60 4.91
N GLY A 169 -4.61 8.62 4.23
CA GLY A 169 -3.88 7.64 3.42
C GLY A 169 -3.11 8.26 2.25
N ILE A 170 -3.71 9.24 1.56
CA ILE A 170 -3.03 10.01 0.50
C ILE A 170 -1.91 10.89 1.07
N ALA A 171 -2.14 11.50 2.24
CA ALA A 171 -1.10 12.28 2.92
C ALA A 171 0.10 11.40 3.30
N GLU A 172 -0.14 10.19 3.83
CA GLU A 172 0.94 9.24 4.11
C GLU A 172 1.65 8.80 2.82
N PHE A 173 0.92 8.50 1.74
CA PHE A 173 1.53 8.15 0.45
C PHE A 173 2.48 9.26 -0.03
N ARG A 174 2.06 10.52 0.04
CA ARG A 174 2.88 11.68 -0.34
C ARG A 174 4.11 11.84 0.56
N LYS A 175 3.95 11.67 1.87
CA LYS A 175 5.06 11.68 2.82
C LYS A 175 6.10 10.60 2.49
N GLN A 176 5.65 9.38 2.15
CA GLN A 176 6.56 8.30 1.77
C GLN A 176 7.26 8.56 0.43
N MET A 177 6.59 9.20 -0.53
CA MET A 177 7.28 9.69 -1.74
C MET A 177 8.35 10.74 -1.41
N GLN A 178 8.08 11.68 -0.50
CA GLN A 178 9.07 12.68 -0.09
C GLN A 178 10.30 12.03 0.58
N ILE A 179 10.10 11.04 1.45
CA ILE A 179 11.20 10.30 2.07
C ILE A 179 12.07 9.61 1.01
N ILE A 180 11.45 9.01 -0.02
CA ILE A 180 12.19 8.40 -1.14
C ILE A 180 12.91 9.48 -1.96
N ASP A 181 12.28 10.62 -2.22
CA ASP A 181 12.87 11.77 -2.92
C ASP A 181 14.15 12.27 -2.23
N ASP A 182 14.10 12.42 -0.90
CA ASP A 182 15.24 12.83 -0.08
C ASP A 182 16.40 11.80 -0.15
N VAL A 183 16.08 10.50 -0.23
CA VAL A 183 17.08 9.43 -0.41
C VAL A 183 17.72 9.50 -1.79
N ILE A 184 16.95 9.79 -2.84
CA ILE A 184 17.45 9.98 -4.20
C ILE A 184 18.45 11.15 -4.22
N GLY A 185 18.01 12.31 -3.75
CA GLY A 185 18.79 13.55 -3.74
C GLY A 185 18.93 14.18 -5.14
N GLU A 186 19.59 15.34 -5.20
CA GLU A 186 19.67 16.16 -6.43
C GLU A 186 20.60 15.55 -7.51
N ASP A 187 21.69 14.93 -7.08
CA ASP A 187 22.66 14.29 -7.97
C ASP A 187 22.54 12.76 -7.88
N ARG A 188 21.99 12.18 -8.94
CA ARG A 188 21.88 10.73 -9.12
C ARG A 188 23.14 10.10 -9.68
N GLY A 189 24.05 10.88 -10.26
CA GLY A 189 25.22 10.36 -10.97
C GLY A 189 24.92 9.61 -12.27
N GLY A 190 23.70 9.76 -12.82
CA GLY A 190 23.30 9.12 -14.07
C GLY A 190 21.80 9.21 -14.36
N LEU A 191 21.36 8.48 -15.39
CA LEU A 191 19.95 8.46 -15.84
C LEU A 191 19.01 7.83 -14.81
N TYR A 192 19.47 6.80 -14.10
CA TYR A 192 18.65 6.00 -13.19
C TYR A 192 18.75 6.50 -11.75
N LEU A 193 17.88 5.99 -10.86
CA LEU A 193 17.77 6.44 -9.46
C LEU A 193 19.07 6.36 -8.67
N CYS A 194 19.95 5.42 -9.03
CA CYS A 194 21.14 5.06 -8.27
C CYS A 194 22.43 5.12 -9.10
N GLY A 195 22.45 5.88 -10.20
CA GLY A 195 23.63 6.04 -11.05
C GLY A 195 23.35 5.80 -12.54
N PRO A 196 24.39 5.44 -13.31
CA PRO A 196 24.25 5.21 -14.75
C PRO A 196 23.65 3.85 -15.10
N GLU A 197 23.56 2.92 -14.13
CA GLU A 197 23.02 1.57 -14.33
C GLU A 197 21.59 1.46 -13.77
N VAL A 198 20.70 0.82 -14.54
CA VAL A 198 19.34 0.54 -14.09
C VAL A 198 19.35 -0.39 -12.89
N SER A 199 18.45 -0.15 -11.94
CA SER A 199 18.42 -0.87 -10.68
C SER A 199 17.02 -1.37 -10.32
N LEU A 200 16.93 -2.27 -9.36
CA LEU A 200 15.64 -2.76 -8.87
C LEU A 200 14.77 -1.61 -8.31
N ALA A 201 15.38 -0.55 -7.77
CA ALA A 201 14.65 0.64 -7.36
C ALA A 201 13.87 1.27 -8.52
N ASP A 202 14.49 1.37 -9.70
CA ASP A 202 13.85 1.94 -10.88
C ASP A 202 12.68 1.10 -11.33
N ALA A 203 12.87 -0.23 -11.38
CA ALA A 203 11.82 -1.18 -11.74
C ALA A 203 10.62 -1.14 -10.77
N ARG A 204 10.87 -0.86 -9.50
CA ARG A 204 9.83 -0.75 -8.46
C ARG A 204 9.09 0.57 -8.52
N LEU A 205 9.83 1.67 -8.50
CA LEU A 205 9.24 2.99 -8.31
C LEU A 205 8.53 3.47 -9.58
N PHE A 206 9.03 3.13 -10.77
CA PHE A 206 8.58 3.75 -12.01
C PHE A 206 7.09 3.48 -12.31
N PRO A 207 6.61 2.22 -12.28
CA PRO A 207 5.17 1.95 -12.49
C PRO A 207 4.27 2.70 -11.50
N THR A 208 4.72 2.81 -10.24
CA THR A 208 3.98 3.51 -9.19
C THR A 208 3.86 5.00 -9.49
N MET A 209 4.87 5.60 -10.12
CA MET A 209 4.84 7.00 -10.52
C MET A 209 3.94 7.26 -11.72
N VAL A 210 3.84 6.32 -12.68
CA VAL A 210 2.83 6.39 -13.76
C VAL A 210 1.43 6.46 -13.14
N PHE A 211 1.17 5.59 -12.17
CA PHE A 211 -0.09 5.56 -11.44
C PHE A 211 -0.31 6.86 -10.63
N ALA A 212 0.68 7.30 -9.86
CA ALA A 212 0.59 8.49 -9.02
C ALA A 212 0.31 9.77 -9.83
N LYS A 213 0.98 9.97 -10.98
CA LYS A 213 0.73 11.13 -11.85
C LYS A 213 -0.70 11.19 -12.39
N MET A 214 -1.32 10.04 -12.66
CA MET A 214 -2.72 10.01 -13.10
C MET A 214 -3.72 10.17 -11.95
N MET A 215 -3.41 9.58 -10.79
CA MET A 215 -4.40 9.44 -9.72
C MET A 215 -4.42 10.59 -8.73
N LEU A 216 -3.26 11.12 -8.33
CA LEU A 216 -3.17 12.17 -7.31
C LEU A 216 -3.98 13.45 -7.65
N PRO A 217 -4.01 13.94 -8.90
CA PRO A 217 -4.84 15.10 -9.27
C PRO A 217 -6.34 14.88 -9.01
N LYS A 218 -6.84 13.64 -9.14
CA LYS A 218 -8.25 13.31 -8.86
C LYS A 218 -8.63 13.51 -7.37
N PHE A 219 -7.64 13.66 -6.49
CA PHE A 219 -7.81 13.93 -5.07
C PHE A 219 -7.38 15.35 -4.65
N GLY A 220 -7.22 16.27 -5.61
CA GLY A 220 -6.88 17.68 -5.33
C GLY A 220 -5.42 17.91 -4.93
N VAL A 221 -4.53 16.97 -5.24
CA VAL A 221 -3.08 17.15 -5.09
C VAL A 221 -2.54 17.81 -6.37
N ASP A 222 -1.77 18.90 -6.21
CA ASP A 222 -1.20 19.79 -7.25
C ASP A 222 -1.39 19.33 -8.70
N GLU A 223 -2.22 20.07 -9.45
CA GLU A 223 -2.55 19.79 -10.84
C GLU A 223 -1.36 19.95 -11.81
N LYS A 224 -0.26 20.61 -11.40
CA LYS A 224 0.90 20.83 -12.27
C LYS A 224 1.89 19.67 -12.28
N ASP A 225 2.34 19.21 -11.11
CA ASP A 225 3.08 17.96 -10.98
C ASP A 225 2.91 17.38 -9.56
N PRO A 226 2.28 16.20 -9.42
CA PRO A 226 2.04 15.62 -8.11
C PRO A 226 3.26 14.87 -7.53
N LEU A 227 4.37 14.77 -8.27
CA LEU A 227 5.58 14.08 -7.82
C LEU A 227 6.58 15.04 -7.14
N PRO A 228 7.30 14.57 -6.10
CA PRO A 228 8.44 15.31 -5.55
C PRO A 228 9.54 15.59 -6.60
N PRO A 229 10.38 16.64 -6.44
CA PRO A 229 11.23 17.16 -7.51
C PRO A 229 12.23 16.16 -8.11
N ASN A 230 12.94 15.37 -7.28
CA ASN A 230 13.97 14.44 -7.76
C ASN A 230 13.35 13.22 -8.44
N ILE A 231 12.25 12.70 -7.87
CA ILE A 231 11.41 11.66 -8.48
C ILE A 231 10.84 12.15 -9.80
N GLY A 232 10.26 13.36 -9.85
CA GLY A 232 9.66 13.94 -11.06
C GLY A 232 10.68 14.08 -12.18
N LYS A 233 11.84 14.68 -11.87
CA LYS A 233 12.96 14.80 -12.82
C LYS A 233 13.43 13.44 -13.33
N TRP A 234 13.62 12.46 -12.44
CA TRP A 234 14.02 11.09 -12.83
C TRP A 234 12.98 10.44 -13.75
N TYR A 235 11.71 10.52 -13.36
CA TYR A 235 10.61 9.91 -14.09
C TYR A 235 10.53 10.43 -15.52
N ASP A 236 10.63 11.76 -15.71
CA ASP A 236 10.55 12.34 -17.06
C ASP A 236 11.79 12.04 -17.90
N GLU A 237 13.00 12.08 -17.32
CA GLU A 237 14.23 11.73 -18.02
C GLU A 237 14.25 10.26 -18.46
N VAL A 238 13.97 9.31 -17.55
CA VAL A 238 14.03 7.87 -17.89
C VAL A 238 12.93 7.49 -18.89
N LYS A 239 11.72 8.05 -18.75
CA LYS A 239 10.62 7.84 -19.71
C LYS A 239 10.99 8.36 -21.09
N MET A 240 11.69 9.50 -21.18
CA MET A 240 12.08 10.11 -22.45
C MET A 240 13.28 9.39 -23.10
N SER A 241 14.23 8.91 -22.30
CA SER A 241 15.51 8.39 -22.78
C SER A 241 15.60 6.87 -22.88
N ASP A 242 14.75 6.11 -22.16
CA ASP A 242 14.79 4.65 -22.14
C ASP A 242 13.50 4.04 -22.75
N PRO A 243 13.59 3.37 -23.91
CA PRO A 243 12.41 2.87 -24.62
C PRO A 243 11.64 1.79 -23.85
N ASP A 244 12.31 1.03 -22.97
CA ASP A 244 11.64 0.00 -22.17
C ASP A 244 10.78 0.63 -21.05
N PHE A 245 11.24 1.75 -20.49
CA PHE A 245 10.45 2.56 -19.55
C PHE A 245 9.28 3.24 -20.26
N ALA A 246 9.49 3.81 -21.45
CA ALA A 246 8.42 4.37 -22.27
C ALA A 246 7.34 3.33 -22.59
N LYS A 247 7.75 2.11 -22.97
CA LYS A 247 6.83 1.00 -23.23
C LYS A 247 5.99 0.63 -22.00
N VAL A 248 6.62 0.46 -20.83
CA VAL A 248 5.91 0.14 -19.58
C VAL A 248 4.96 1.28 -19.18
N HIS A 249 5.39 2.53 -19.37
CA HIS A 249 4.54 3.70 -19.18
C HIS A 249 3.27 3.62 -20.02
N ASP A 250 3.39 3.37 -21.33
CA ASP A 250 2.26 3.34 -22.24
C ASP A 250 1.30 2.18 -21.95
N GLU A 251 1.82 1.01 -21.58
CA GLU A 251 1.02 -0.14 -21.14
C GLU A 251 0.19 0.19 -19.88
N VAL A 252 0.84 0.75 -18.85
CA VAL A 252 0.18 1.07 -17.59
C VAL A 252 -0.81 2.22 -17.78
N LEU A 253 -0.39 3.31 -18.41
CA LEU A 253 -1.23 4.48 -18.65
C LEU A 253 -2.42 4.14 -19.55
N GLY A 254 -2.22 3.37 -20.62
CA GLY A 254 -3.31 2.94 -21.50
C GLY A 254 -4.37 2.13 -20.76
N ALA A 255 -3.94 1.24 -19.86
CA ALA A 255 -4.86 0.44 -19.06
C ALA A 255 -5.60 1.28 -18.00
N LEU A 256 -4.94 2.26 -17.39
CA LEU A 256 -5.57 3.21 -16.47
C LEU A 256 -6.57 4.12 -17.18
N LYS A 257 -6.28 4.56 -18.41
CA LYS A 257 -7.26 5.27 -19.26
C LYS A 257 -8.48 4.41 -19.57
N GLY A 258 -8.28 3.13 -19.90
CA GLY A 258 -9.39 2.18 -20.07
C GLY A 258 -10.23 2.01 -18.79
N TRP A 259 -9.62 2.09 -17.61
CA TRP A 259 -10.37 2.15 -16.34
C TRP A 259 -11.19 3.44 -16.20
N ASP A 260 -10.63 4.59 -16.59
CA ASP A 260 -11.29 5.91 -16.56
C ASP A 260 -12.50 5.93 -17.50
N GLU A 261 -12.31 5.53 -18.75
CA GLU A 261 -13.37 5.43 -19.77
C GLU A 261 -14.46 4.42 -19.38
N GLY A 262 -14.07 3.34 -18.68
CA GLY A 262 -15.00 2.32 -18.19
C GLY A 262 -15.77 2.71 -16.93
N GLY A 263 -15.71 3.97 -16.48
CA GLY A 263 -16.41 4.44 -15.28
C GLY A 263 -15.95 3.76 -13.99
N ARG A 264 -14.72 3.21 -13.96
CA ARG A 264 -14.22 2.52 -12.76
C ARG A 264 -14.26 3.44 -11.54
N TRP A 265 -13.98 4.72 -11.76
CA TRP A 265 -13.95 5.71 -10.68
C TRP A 265 -15.35 6.07 -10.19
N ASP A 266 -16.41 5.82 -10.96
CA ASP A 266 -17.80 5.98 -10.52
C ASP A 266 -18.15 5.04 -9.37
N THR A 267 -17.40 3.93 -9.23
CA THR A 267 -17.53 2.99 -8.10
C THR A 267 -16.53 3.27 -6.97
N ILE A 268 -15.56 4.14 -7.24
CA ILE A 268 -14.66 4.76 -6.26
C ILE A 268 -15.19 6.19 -5.98
N PHE A 269 -16.50 6.39 -6.14
CA PHE A 269 -17.23 7.56 -5.68
C PHE A 269 -17.34 7.56 -4.17
N LEU A 270 -17.28 8.76 -3.58
CA LEU A 270 -16.94 9.08 -2.17
C LEU A 270 -15.44 9.17 -1.87
N ALA A 271 -14.57 9.16 -2.90
CA ALA A 271 -13.32 9.92 -2.83
C ALA A 271 -13.64 11.41 -2.59
N GLY A 272 -13.88 11.79 -1.33
CA GLY A 272 -14.42 13.09 -0.96
C GLY A 272 -15.90 13.06 -0.58
N MET A 273 -16.26 12.36 0.51
CA MET A 273 -17.17 13.03 1.46
C MET A 273 -16.46 14.31 1.89
N ARG A 274 -16.69 15.36 1.10
CA ARG A 274 -16.36 16.70 1.52
C ARG A 274 -17.46 17.04 2.50
N ASP A 275 -17.03 17.48 3.66
CA ASP A 275 -17.93 18.19 4.53
C ASP A 275 -18.33 19.49 3.82
N GLU A 276 -19.44 19.45 3.09
CA GLU A 276 -20.03 20.60 2.40
C GLU A 276 -21.04 21.33 3.29
N ASP A 277 -21.34 20.76 4.46
CA ASP A 277 -22.21 21.40 5.44
C ASP A 277 -21.49 22.64 6.02
N PRO A 278 -22.20 23.74 6.31
CA PRO A 278 -21.58 24.93 6.88
C PRO A 278 -20.95 24.65 8.25
N PRO A 279 -19.92 25.42 8.66
CA PRO A 279 -19.36 25.31 10.01
C PRO A 279 -20.41 25.54 11.08
N THR A 280 -20.35 24.73 12.13
CA THR A 280 -21.22 24.73 13.31
C THR A 280 -20.52 25.39 14.49
N ILE A 281 -21.24 25.53 15.61
CA ILE A 281 -20.65 25.99 16.87
C ILE A 281 -19.51 25.08 17.36
N PHE A 282 -19.59 23.76 17.07
CA PHE A 282 -18.53 22.82 17.47
C PHE A 282 -17.26 23.00 16.64
N ASP A 283 -17.38 23.35 15.35
CA ASP A 283 -16.22 23.69 14.53
C ASP A 283 -15.49 24.94 15.08
N LYS A 284 -16.26 25.92 15.58
CA LYS A 284 -15.71 27.11 16.24
C LYS A 284 -15.01 26.79 17.56
N ILE A 285 -15.53 25.84 18.33
CA ILE A 285 -14.87 25.34 19.55
C ILE A 285 -13.57 24.63 19.18
N VAL A 286 -13.59 23.74 18.17
CA VAL A 286 -12.40 23.04 17.68
C VAL A 286 -11.33 24.01 17.17
N ALA A 287 -11.74 25.11 16.54
CA ALA A 287 -10.86 26.19 16.08
C ALA A 287 -10.37 27.12 17.21
N GLY A 288 -10.90 26.99 18.43
CA GLY A 288 -10.56 27.86 19.56
C GLY A 288 -11.17 29.27 19.48
N GLU A 289 -12.12 29.50 18.58
CA GLU A 289 -12.81 30.79 18.43
C GLU A 289 -13.79 31.05 19.59
N ILE A 290 -14.29 29.98 20.21
CA ILE A 290 -15.24 30.02 21.32
C ILE A 290 -14.70 29.11 22.44
N PRO A 291 -14.69 29.58 23.71
CA PRO A 291 -14.21 28.78 24.82
C PRO A 291 -15.14 27.59 25.10
N ALA A 292 -14.54 26.48 25.54
CA ALA A 292 -15.25 25.33 26.07
C ALA A 292 -14.51 24.77 27.28
N ASP A 293 -15.25 24.19 28.24
CA ASP A 293 -14.67 23.48 29.37
C ASP A 293 -14.21 22.09 28.91
N VAL A 294 -13.02 22.06 28.28
CA VAL A 294 -12.41 20.85 27.73
C VAL A 294 -12.05 19.89 28.85
N VAL A 295 -12.53 18.65 28.74
CA VAL A 295 -12.20 17.55 29.67
C VAL A 295 -11.22 16.56 29.07
N ARG A 296 -11.19 16.46 27.73
CA ARG A 296 -10.26 15.60 27.00
C ARG A 296 -10.07 16.09 25.57
N GLU A 297 -8.85 16.02 25.08
CA GLU A 297 -8.52 16.33 23.69
C GLU A 297 -7.44 15.38 23.18
N ASP A 298 -7.54 14.98 21.92
CA ASP A 298 -6.46 14.35 21.19
C ASP A 298 -6.42 14.83 19.72
N ASP A 299 -5.67 14.13 18.86
CA ASP A 299 -5.49 14.52 17.47
C ASP A 299 -6.77 14.42 16.61
N LYS A 300 -7.79 13.66 17.03
CA LYS A 300 -9.02 13.45 16.24
C LYS A 300 -10.32 13.78 16.97
N ILE A 301 -10.33 13.82 18.30
CA ILE A 301 -11.54 14.10 19.08
C ILE A 301 -11.33 15.22 20.09
N LEU A 302 -12.44 15.86 20.43
CA LEU A 302 -12.53 16.83 21.51
C LEU A 302 -13.71 16.46 22.40
N ALA A 303 -13.53 16.52 23.71
CA ALA A 303 -14.60 16.35 24.67
C ALA A 303 -14.63 17.50 25.66
N PHE A 304 -15.83 18.02 25.92
CA PHE A 304 -16.05 19.19 26.76
C PHE A 304 -17.40 19.10 27.47
N LYS A 305 -17.54 19.83 28.58
CA LYS A 305 -18.80 19.88 29.33
C LYS A 305 -19.87 20.61 28.52
N ASP A 306 -21.08 20.07 28.55
CA ASP A 306 -22.24 20.74 27.97
C ASP A 306 -22.58 21.99 28.79
N ILE A 307 -22.88 23.10 28.12
CA ILE A 307 -23.29 24.37 28.76
C ILE A 307 -24.72 24.32 29.33
N ASN A 308 -25.55 23.39 28.84
CA ASN A 308 -26.92 23.12 29.26
C ASN A 308 -27.04 21.64 29.72
N PRO A 309 -26.47 21.28 30.88
CA PRO A 309 -26.38 19.89 31.31
C PRO A 309 -27.75 19.23 31.58
N ALA A 310 -28.03 18.09 30.94
CA ALA A 310 -29.24 17.27 31.18
C ALA A 310 -29.09 16.28 32.36
N ALA A 311 -27.89 16.19 32.92
CA ALA A 311 -27.54 15.42 34.11
C ALA A 311 -26.38 16.11 34.87
N PRO A 312 -26.17 15.82 36.16
CA PRO A 312 -25.10 16.44 36.95
C PRO A 312 -23.71 16.35 36.30
N ALA A 313 -23.40 15.22 35.66
CA ALA A 313 -22.30 15.11 34.73
C ALA A 313 -22.85 15.01 33.30
N HIS A 314 -22.52 15.98 32.44
CA HIS A 314 -22.88 15.96 31.02
C HIS A 314 -21.67 16.41 30.19
N VAL A 315 -21.11 15.48 29.42
CA VAL A 315 -19.97 15.73 28.53
C VAL A 315 -20.38 15.37 27.11
N LEU A 316 -19.99 16.21 26.16
CA LEU A 316 -20.09 15.93 24.73
C LEU A 316 -18.74 15.44 24.22
N VAL A 317 -18.72 14.40 23.40
CA VAL A 317 -17.53 13.92 22.68
C VAL A 317 -17.78 14.07 21.18
N ILE A 318 -16.91 14.81 20.50
CA ILE A 318 -17.05 15.16 19.09
C ILE A 318 -15.80 14.81 18.28
N PRO A 319 -15.93 14.52 16.97
CA PRO A 319 -14.78 14.54 16.08
C PRO A 319 -14.30 15.98 15.86
N LYS A 320 -12.99 16.19 15.79
CA LYS A 320 -12.39 17.48 15.40
C LYS A 320 -12.54 17.76 13.90
N ASP A 321 -12.47 16.71 13.08
CA ASP A 321 -12.84 16.74 11.65
C ASP A 321 -14.03 15.79 11.47
N ARG A 322 -15.22 16.35 11.21
CA ARG A 322 -16.44 15.54 11.08
C ARG A 322 -16.49 14.77 9.76
N TYR A 323 -15.70 15.14 8.76
CA TYR A 323 -15.64 14.45 7.46
C TYR A 323 -17.01 14.16 6.82
N GLY A 324 -17.98 15.08 6.98
CA GLY A 324 -19.36 14.94 6.49
C GLY A 324 -20.34 14.26 7.47
N LEU A 325 -19.89 13.84 8.67
CA LEU A 325 -20.76 13.36 9.76
C LEU A 325 -21.48 14.51 10.47
N SER A 326 -22.38 15.21 9.79
CA SER A 326 -23.31 16.09 10.50
C SER A 326 -24.34 15.33 11.32
N ASN A 327 -24.56 14.04 11.08
CA ASN A 327 -25.42 13.14 11.87
C ASN A 327 -25.04 11.67 11.63
N LEU A 328 -25.63 10.75 12.38
CA LEU A 328 -25.26 9.33 12.36
C LEU A 328 -25.72 8.63 11.07
N ARG A 329 -26.87 9.03 10.48
CA ARG A 329 -27.35 8.45 9.22
C ARG A 329 -26.45 8.74 8.01
N LYS A 330 -25.53 9.71 8.11
CA LYS A 330 -24.49 9.97 7.11
C LYS A 330 -23.25 9.07 7.28
N ALA A 331 -23.20 8.22 8.30
CA ALA A 331 -22.07 7.31 8.50
C ALA A 331 -21.92 6.27 7.38
N SER A 332 -20.66 5.94 7.11
CA SER A 332 -20.20 4.95 6.12
C SER A 332 -19.08 4.11 6.78
N GLY A 333 -18.41 3.21 6.06
CA GLY A 333 -17.27 2.49 6.64
C GLY A 333 -16.00 3.34 6.77
N GLU A 334 -15.85 4.46 6.04
CA GLU A 334 -14.84 5.51 6.35
C GLU A 334 -15.09 6.07 7.76
N HIS A 335 -16.34 5.95 8.21
CA HIS A 335 -16.89 6.17 9.55
C HIS A 335 -16.26 5.41 10.71
N VAL A 336 -15.79 4.18 10.44
CA VAL A 336 -15.69 3.15 11.50
C VAL A 336 -14.68 3.51 12.57
N GLU A 337 -13.53 4.03 12.18
CA GLU A 337 -12.46 4.35 13.13
C GLU A 337 -12.85 5.50 14.06
N ILE A 338 -13.49 6.57 13.53
CA ILE A 338 -13.96 7.69 14.36
C ILE A 338 -15.11 7.32 15.27
N LEU A 339 -16.10 6.58 14.78
CA LEU A 339 -17.21 6.13 15.61
C LEU A 339 -16.70 5.26 16.76
N GLY A 340 -15.74 4.36 16.49
CA GLY A 340 -15.08 3.57 17.52
C GLY A 340 -14.33 4.43 18.54
N ARG A 341 -13.57 5.43 18.08
CA ARG A 341 -12.80 6.34 18.96
C ARG A 341 -13.72 7.18 19.85
N LEU A 342 -14.82 7.70 19.31
CA LEU A 342 -15.83 8.44 20.08
C LEU A 342 -16.42 7.59 21.21
N LEU A 343 -16.80 6.34 20.92
CA LEU A 343 -17.37 5.43 21.91
C LEU A 343 -16.33 4.99 22.97
N VAL A 344 -15.08 4.75 22.57
CA VAL A 344 -13.99 4.44 23.52
C VAL A 344 -13.75 5.63 24.44
N ALA A 345 -13.70 6.85 23.91
CA ALA A 345 -13.54 8.07 24.71
C ALA A 345 -14.73 8.30 25.64
N ALA A 346 -15.96 8.10 25.16
CA ALA A 346 -17.16 8.18 25.98
C ALA A 346 -17.12 7.19 27.16
N GLY A 347 -16.67 5.95 26.94
CA GLY A 347 -16.48 4.96 27.98
C GLY A 347 -15.35 5.29 28.98
N GLN A 348 -14.32 6.03 28.55
CA GLN A 348 -13.26 6.50 29.44
C GLN A 348 -13.74 7.68 30.31
N ILE A 349 -14.48 8.62 29.71
CA ILE A 349 -15.08 9.77 30.41
C ILE A 349 -16.12 9.31 31.43
N ALA A 350 -16.95 8.32 31.07
CA ALA A 350 -17.96 7.75 31.97
C ALA A 350 -17.38 7.10 33.23
N LYS A 351 -16.08 6.78 33.26
CA LYS A 351 -15.36 6.21 34.42
C LYS A 351 -14.62 7.26 35.25
N ASP A 352 -14.62 8.52 34.80
CA ASP A 352 -13.87 9.58 35.44
C ASP A 352 -14.68 10.19 36.58
N GLU A 353 -14.42 9.71 37.79
CA GLU A 353 -15.06 10.20 39.02
C GLU A 353 -14.80 11.69 39.27
N SER A 354 -13.68 12.25 38.77
CA SER A 354 -13.35 13.67 38.93
C SER A 354 -14.29 14.59 38.15
N LEU A 355 -14.96 14.05 37.14
CA LEU A 355 -15.98 14.75 36.35
C LEU A 355 -17.40 14.59 36.95
N GLY A 356 -17.52 13.93 38.11
CA GLY A 356 -18.81 13.68 38.76
C GLY A 356 -19.59 12.51 38.18
N PHE A 357 -18.97 11.67 37.34
CA PHE A 357 -19.57 10.39 36.96
C PHE A 357 -19.52 9.42 38.15
N GLY A 358 -20.56 8.60 38.30
CA GLY A 358 -20.65 7.56 39.32
C GLY A 358 -20.45 6.16 38.72
N ASP A 359 -21.04 5.15 39.34
CA ASP A 359 -21.02 3.75 38.87
C ASP A 359 -21.97 3.51 37.67
N GLY A 360 -21.80 4.32 36.61
CA GLY A 360 -22.56 4.21 35.37
C GLY A 360 -22.81 5.55 34.68
N ALA A 361 -23.07 5.47 33.37
CA ALA A 361 -23.48 6.58 32.53
C ALA A 361 -24.50 6.13 31.48
N ARG A 362 -25.29 7.07 30.98
CA ARG A 362 -26.09 6.91 29.75
C ARG A 362 -25.32 7.54 28.59
N ILE A 363 -25.10 6.76 27.55
CA ILE A 363 -24.51 7.22 26.29
C ILE A 363 -25.63 7.46 25.29
N VAL A 364 -25.71 8.65 24.70
CA VAL A 364 -26.74 9.02 23.73
C VAL A 364 -26.10 9.58 22.47
N ILE A 365 -26.60 9.16 21.32
CA ILE A 365 -26.27 9.77 20.02
C ILE A 365 -27.62 10.12 19.39
N ASN A 366 -27.88 11.41 19.28
CA ASN A 366 -29.09 11.92 18.63
C ASN A 366 -28.85 12.05 17.13
N ASP A 367 -29.85 11.68 16.32
CA ASP A 367 -29.75 11.70 14.86
C ASP A 367 -30.91 12.49 14.24
N GLY A 368 -30.58 13.68 13.73
CA GLY A 368 -31.51 14.61 13.10
C GLY A 368 -32.42 15.35 14.09
N PRO A 369 -33.18 16.35 13.59
CA PRO A 369 -34.01 17.21 14.44
C PRO A 369 -35.04 16.45 15.29
N ASP A 370 -35.73 15.47 14.69
CA ASP A 370 -36.73 14.65 15.39
C ASP A 370 -36.10 13.69 16.42
N GLY A 371 -34.81 13.39 16.27
CA GLY A 371 -34.02 12.64 17.23
C GLY A 371 -33.47 13.50 18.37
N GLY A 372 -33.77 14.81 18.41
CA GLY A 372 -33.24 15.73 19.41
C GLY A 372 -31.82 16.21 19.14
N GLN A 373 -31.33 16.13 17.89
CA GLN A 373 -30.01 16.64 17.54
C GLN A 373 -30.09 18.15 17.31
N GLU A 374 -29.45 18.94 18.18
CA GLU A 374 -29.46 20.40 18.08
C GLU A 374 -28.34 20.93 17.18
N VAL A 375 -27.15 20.34 17.27
CA VAL A 375 -25.97 20.73 16.47
C VAL A 375 -25.74 19.69 15.37
N PRO A 376 -25.74 20.06 14.08
CA PRO A 376 -25.51 19.13 12.95
C PRO A 376 -24.02 18.81 12.80
N HIS A 377 -23.46 18.25 13.87
CA HIS A 377 -22.11 17.74 14.01
C HIS A 377 -22.23 16.51 14.90
N LEU A 378 -21.87 15.32 14.43
CA LEU A 378 -22.07 14.11 15.21
C LEU A 378 -21.40 14.24 16.58
N HIS A 379 -22.16 14.04 17.64
CA HIS A 379 -21.67 14.12 19.01
C HIS A 379 -22.27 13.01 19.87
N VAL A 380 -21.45 12.53 20.81
CA VAL A 380 -21.85 11.54 21.80
C VAL A 380 -22.07 12.26 23.12
N HIS A 381 -23.28 12.18 23.64
CA HIS A 381 -23.58 12.62 24.99
C HIS A 381 -23.18 11.54 26.00
N VAL A 382 -22.46 11.94 27.04
CA VAL A 382 -22.10 11.12 28.20
C VAL A 382 -22.79 11.75 29.41
N LEU A 383 -23.84 11.09 29.90
CA LEU A 383 -24.72 11.58 30.96
C LEU A 383 -24.54 10.75 32.23
N GLY A 384 -24.34 11.39 33.38
CA GLY A 384 -24.13 10.68 34.65
C GLY A 384 -24.29 11.57 35.88
N GLY A 385 -23.74 11.08 37.00
CA GLY A 385 -23.84 11.75 38.31
C GLY A 385 -25.20 11.59 39.02
N ARG A 386 -26.11 10.79 38.45
CA ARG A 386 -27.35 10.35 39.08
C ARG A 386 -27.83 9.03 38.47
N LYS A 387 -28.76 8.33 39.15
CA LYS A 387 -29.45 7.18 38.58
C LYS A 387 -30.35 7.64 37.42
N MET A 388 -30.15 7.04 36.25
CA MET A 388 -30.92 7.34 35.04
C MET A 388 -32.21 6.50 34.98
N THR A 389 -33.35 7.09 34.62
CA THR A 389 -34.70 6.46 34.62
C THR A 389 -35.14 6.01 33.23
N TRP A 390 -36.08 5.05 33.13
CA TRP A 390 -36.69 4.62 31.85
C TRP A 390 -38.20 4.89 31.86
N PRO A 391 -38.83 5.36 30.75
CA PRO A 391 -38.26 5.63 29.42
C PRO A 391 -37.20 6.75 29.43
N PRO A 392 -36.29 6.78 28.43
CA PRO A 392 -35.10 7.63 28.47
C PRO A 392 -35.33 9.06 27.98
N GLY A 393 -36.55 9.38 27.54
CA GLY A 393 -36.99 10.71 27.12
C GLY A 393 -37.21 11.62 28.32
#